data_AF-A0A0S4NR16-F1
#
_entry.id   AF-A0A0S4NR16-F1
#
_cell.length_a   1.000
_cell.length_b   1.000
_cell.length_c   1.000
_cell.angle_alpha   90.00
_cell.angle_beta   90.00
_cell.angle_gamma   90.00
#
_symmetry.space_group_name_H-M   'P 1'
#
loop_
_entity.id
_entity.type
_entity.pdbx_description
1 polymer ?
#
loop_
_entity_poly.entity_id
_entity_poly.type
_entity_poly.pdbx_seq_one_letter_code
_entity_poly.pdbx_strand_id
1 'polypeptide(L)'
;MIEYWNENWPIMLDDVRQHATMVLSSLAIALVIAVIIILLFLRREKWLNSLIYFFSLLYSIPSFAFFALLLPISGLGMKTAIIVLTIYSEYVLLRSFITGIRGVDPQLIEVGVGMGMTSRQVFRQIQLPLALPAIFSGIQVALASTMAMATIAATINAGGLGQLLFEGLQGQQVVPILWGTVLTMALTLVCAGIVQLISWMLLHRWKGVLNN
;
A
#
# COMPACT_ATOMS: atom_id res chain seq x y z
N MET A 1 -27.01 14.90 -10.23
CA MET A 1 -26.29 14.37 -9.05
C MET A 1 -27.19 13.56 -8.13
N ILE A 2 -28.26 14.14 -7.57
CA ILE A 2 -29.18 13.43 -6.64
C ILE A 2 -30.00 12.34 -7.33
N GLU A 3 -30.48 12.61 -8.55
CA GLU A 3 -31.21 11.63 -9.37
C GLU A 3 -30.36 10.41 -9.70
N TYR A 4 -29.15 10.63 -10.23
CA TYR A 4 -28.17 9.57 -10.51
C TYR A 4 -27.84 8.72 -9.27
N TRP A 5 -27.73 9.35 -8.09
CA TRP A 5 -27.55 8.61 -6.83
C TRP A 5 -28.75 7.72 -6.51
N ASN A 6 -29.97 8.26 -6.57
CA ASN A 6 -31.18 7.48 -6.25
C ASN A 6 -31.35 6.25 -7.15
N GLU A 7 -30.90 6.35 -8.40
CA GLU A 7 -30.96 5.25 -9.38
C GLU A 7 -29.82 4.23 -9.20
N ASN A 8 -28.60 4.68 -8.85
CA ASN A 8 -27.39 3.86 -8.94
C ASN A 8 -26.71 3.55 -7.59
N TRP A 9 -27.25 4.02 -6.46
CA TRP A 9 -26.64 3.79 -5.14
C TRP A 9 -26.33 2.31 -4.81
N PRO A 10 -27.14 1.29 -5.22
CA PRO A 10 -26.81 -0.09 -4.90
C PRO A 10 -25.55 -0.56 -5.63
N ILE A 11 -25.40 -0.14 -6.90
CA ILE A 11 -24.25 -0.47 -7.75
C ILE A 11 -23.01 0.24 -7.21
N MET A 12 -23.13 1.53 -6.87
CA MET A 12 -22.03 2.30 -6.28
C MET A 12 -21.50 1.69 -4.98
N LEU A 13 -22.39 1.17 -4.12
CA LEU A 13 -21.97 0.50 -2.88
C LEU A 13 -21.22 -0.80 -3.17
N ASP A 14 -21.65 -1.57 -4.17
CA ASP A 14 -20.92 -2.77 -4.57
C ASP A 14 -19.56 -2.42 -5.18
N ASP A 15 -19.47 -1.35 -5.98
CA ASP A 15 -18.20 -0.84 -6.49
C ASP A 15 -17.26 -0.39 -5.36
N VAL A 16 -17.76 0.33 -4.35
CA VAL A 16 -16.96 0.68 -3.16
C VAL A 16 -16.42 -0.59 -2.49
N ARG A 17 -17.26 -1.60 -2.30
CA ARG A 17 -16.88 -2.86 -1.66
C ARG A 17 -15.83 -3.61 -2.48
N GLN A 18 -16.02 -3.75 -3.79
CA GLN A 18 -15.09 -4.43 -4.68
C GLN A 18 -13.74 -3.71 -4.70
N HIS A 19 -13.75 -2.37 -4.81
CA HIS A 19 -12.55 -1.54 -4.78
C HIS A 19 -11.78 -1.70 -3.47
N ALA A 20 -12.48 -1.61 -2.33
CA ALA A 20 -11.90 -1.80 -1.02
C ALA A 20 -11.31 -3.21 -0.86
N THR A 21 -12.04 -4.25 -1.29
CA THR A 21 -11.60 -5.65 -1.20
C THR A 21 -10.31 -5.86 -1.98
N MET A 22 -10.27 -5.38 -3.22
CA MET A 22 -9.10 -5.49 -4.10
C MET A 22 -7.89 -4.76 -3.51
N VAL A 23 -8.04 -3.50 -3.08
CA VAL A 23 -6.93 -2.71 -2.54
C VAL A 23 -6.43 -3.27 -1.21
N LEU A 24 -7.33 -3.57 -0.27
CA LEU A 24 -6.96 -4.03 1.06
C LEU A 24 -6.34 -5.43 1.03
N SER A 25 -6.86 -6.34 0.19
CA SER A 25 -6.26 -7.67 0.03
C SER A 25 -4.86 -7.60 -0.59
N SER A 26 -4.66 -6.81 -1.65
CA SER A 26 -3.34 -6.58 -2.24
C SER A 26 -2.35 -5.98 -1.25
N LEU A 27 -2.78 -4.95 -0.51
CA LEU A 27 -1.92 -4.29 0.46
C LEU A 27 -1.59 -5.22 1.64
N ALA A 28 -2.54 -6.04 2.10
CA ALA A 28 -2.30 -7.01 3.15
C ALA A 28 -1.30 -8.09 2.71
N ILE A 29 -1.44 -8.63 1.50
CA ILE A 29 -0.50 -9.62 0.94
C ILE A 29 0.89 -9.00 0.81
N ALA A 30 1.00 -7.80 0.23
CA ALA A 30 2.28 -7.10 0.08
C ALA A 30 2.91 -6.77 1.44
N LEU A 31 2.13 -6.36 2.44
CA LEU A 31 2.66 -6.08 3.77
C LEU A 31 3.24 -7.33 4.42
N VAL A 32 2.57 -8.48 4.29
CA VAL A 32 3.10 -9.76 4.79
C VAL A 32 4.40 -10.13 4.08
N ILE A 33 4.44 -10.03 2.75
CA ILE A 33 5.63 -10.35 1.95
C ILE A 33 6.78 -9.40 2.30
N ALA A 34 6.53 -8.09 2.35
CA ALA A 34 7.54 -7.08 2.69
C ALA A 34 8.14 -7.31 4.08
N VAL A 35 7.30 -7.63 5.08
CA VAL A 35 7.77 -7.96 6.43
C VAL A 35 8.64 -9.21 6.41
N ILE A 36 8.24 -10.27 5.69
CA ILE A 36 9.04 -11.50 5.57
C ILE A 36 10.40 -11.21 4.90
N ILE A 37 10.39 -10.49 3.77
CA ILE A 37 11.62 -10.13 3.04
C ILE A 37 12.56 -9.34 3.94
N ILE A 38 12.04 -8.32 4.64
CA ILE A 38 12.86 -7.50 5.54
C ILE A 38 13.41 -8.35 6.67
N LEU A 39 12.58 -9.14 7.37
CA LEU A 39 13.06 -9.97 8.48
C LEU A 39 14.15 -10.98 8.08
N LEU A 40 14.05 -11.56 6.87
CA LEU A 40 15.03 -12.52 6.37
C LEU A 40 16.30 -11.87 5.81
N PHE A 41 16.17 -10.74 5.10
CA PHE A 41 17.25 -10.16 4.31
C PHE A 41 17.80 -8.84 4.85
N LEU A 42 17.30 -8.31 5.97
CA LEU A 42 17.79 -7.04 6.54
C LEU A 42 19.30 -7.02 6.78
N ARG A 43 19.89 -8.15 7.16
CA ARG A 43 21.35 -8.28 7.37
C ARG A 43 22.13 -8.65 6.10
N ARG A 44 21.43 -8.97 5.00
CA ARG A 44 21.99 -9.41 3.73
C ARG A 44 21.77 -8.33 2.69
N GLU A 45 22.46 -7.19 2.87
CA GLU A 45 22.20 -5.96 2.10
C GLU A 45 22.20 -6.16 0.58
N LYS A 46 23.11 -6.99 0.05
CA LYS A 46 23.16 -7.29 -1.38
C LYS A 46 21.87 -7.95 -1.87
N TRP A 47 21.36 -8.95 -1.15
CA TRP A 47 20.11 -9.65 -1.50
C TRP A 47 18.90 -8.74 -1.39
N LEU A 48 18.83 -7.96 -0.32
CA LEU A 48 17.74 -7.02 -0.11
C LEU A 48 17.70 -5.93 -1.19
N ASN A 49 18.85 -5.33 -1.51
CA ASN A 49 18.96 -4.34 -2.57
C ASN A 49 18.60 -4.96 -3.92
N SER A 50 19.05 -6.19 -4.24
CA SER A 50 18.66 -6.88 -5.47
C SER A 50 17.15 -7.11 -5.57
N LEU A 51 16.47 -7.48 -4.48
CA LEU A 51 15.00 -7.62 -4.46
C LEU A 51 14.30 -6.28 -4.70
N ILE A 52 14.75 -5.19 -4.06
CA ILE A 52 14.22 -3.85 -4.31
C ILE A 52 14.40 -3.47 -5.78
N TYR A 53 15.58 -3.72 -6.36
CA TYR A 53 15.83 -3.45 -7.77
C TYR A 53 14.89 -4.26 -8.67
N PHE A 54 14.70 -5.55 -8.38
CA PHE A 54 13.76 -6.39 -9.12
C PHE A 54 12.33 -5.82 -9.09
N PHE A 55 11.81 -5.48 -7.90
CA PHE A 55 10.50 -4.87 -7.78
C PHE A 55 10.42 -3.47 -8.42
N SER A 56 11.53 -2.71 -8.43
CA SER A 56 11.58 -1.41 -9.10
C SER A 56 11.44 -1.52 -10.63
N LEU A 57 12.02 -2.56 -11.22
CA LEU A 57 11.89 -2.84 -12.66
C LEU A 57 10.44 -3.18 -13.00
N LEU A 58 9.80 -4.00 -12.18
CA LEU A 58 8.37 -4.32 -12.32
C LEU A 58 7.49 -3.08 -12.15
N TYR A 59 7.77 -2.23 -11.15
CA TYR A 59 7.04 -0.99 -10.90
C TYR A 59 7.21 0.04 -12.04
N SER A 60 8.31 -0.02 -12.78
CA SER A 60 8.56 0.87 -13.91
C SER A 60 7.70 0.56 -15.14
N ILE A 61 7.08 -0.63 -15.19
CA ILE A 61 6.12 -0.98 -16.23
C ILE A 61 4.86 -0.12 -16.00
N PRO A 62 4.25 0.51 -17.02
CA PRO A 62 2.97 1.19 -16.86
C PRO A 62 1.89 0.22 -16.35
N SER A 63 1.10 0.62 -15.34
CA SER A 63 0.13 -0.26 -14.68
C SER A 63 -0.85 -0.91 -15.65
N PHE A 64 -1.38 -0.14 -16.61
CA PHE A 64 -2.24 -0.64 -17.68
C PHE A 64 -1.57 -1.74 -18.52
N ALA A 65 -0.30 -1.56 -18.88
CA ALA A 65 0.46 -2.55 -19.64
C ALA A 65 0.75 -3.81 -18.82
N PHE A 66 1.02 -3.67 -17.53
CA PHE A 66 1.28 -4.82 -16.66
C PHE A 66 -0.01 -5.64 -16.41
N PHE A 67 -1.17 -4.98 -16.26
CA PHE A 67 -2.45 -5.69 -16.23
C PHE A 67 -2.63 -6.52 -17.51
N ALA A 68 -2.44 -5.92 -18.69
CA ALA A 68 -2.54 -6.60 -19.98
C ALA A 68 -1.57 -7.79 -20.10
N LEU A 69 -0.33 -7.63 -19.63
CA LEU A 69 0.71 -8.67 -19.65
C LEU A 69 0.35 -9.90 -18.83
N LEU A 70 -0.37 -9.74 -17.72
CA LEU A 70 -0.78 -10.86 -16.87
C LEU A 70 -2.07 -11.56 -17.32
N LEU A 71 -2.87 -10.96 -18.21
CA LEU A 71 -4.14 -11.56 -18.68
C LEU A 71 -4.01 -12.99 -19.21
N PRO A 72 -3.00 -13.36 -20.01
CA PRO A 72 -2.85 -14.74 -20.50
C PRO A 72 -2.61 -15.76 -19.38
N ILE A 73 -2.11 -15.32 -18.22
CA ILE A 73 -1.69 -16.18 -17.11
C ILE A 73 -2.79 -16.26 -16.06
N SER A 74 -3.39 -15.12 -15.68
CA SER A 74 -4.34 -15.04 -14.56
C SER A 74 -5.78 -14.77 -14.98
N GLY A 75 -6.04 -14.44 -16.25
CA GLY A 75 -7.36 -14.15 -16.79
C GLY A 75 -7.82 -12.70 -16.57
N LEU A 76 -9.07 -12.41 -16.92
CA LEU A 76 -9.70 -11.13 -16.59
C LEU A 76 -10.16 -11.10 -15.13
N GLY A 77 -10.31 -9.89 -14.58
CA GLY A 77 -10.96 -9.68 -13.29
C GLY A 77 -10.03 -9.45 -12.09
N MET A 78 -10.65 -9.51 -10.91
CA MET A 78 -10.05 -9.09 -9.64
C MET A 78 -8.78 -9.87 -9.28
N LYS A 79 -8.65 -11.14 -9.69
CA LYS A 79 -7.45 -11.96 -9.42
C LYS A 79 -6.20 -11.32 -10.03
N THR A 80 -6.27 -10.94 -11.31
CA THR A 80 -5.15 -10.28 -12.01
C THR A 80 -4.84 -8.94 -11.38
N ALA A 81 -5.89 -8.19 -11.03
CA ALA A 81 -5.72 -6.91 -10.37
C ALA A 81 -4.99 -7.05 -9.03
N ILE A 82 -5.36 -8.04 -8.22
CA ILE A 82 -4.72 -8.28 -6.93
C ILE A 82 -3.24 -8.60 -7.09
N ILE A 83 -2.87 -9.43 -8.08
CA ILE A 83 -1.46 -9.79 -8.33
C ILE A 83 -0.64 -8.56 -8.69
N VAL A 84 -1.09 -7.77 -9.66
CA VAL A 84 -0.39 -6.54 -10.09
C VAL A 84 -0.30 -5.56 -8.93
N LEU A 85 -1.41 -5.23 -8.28
CA LEU A 85 -1.44 -4.27 -7.19
C LEU A 85 -0.56 -4.70 -6.00
N THR A 86 -0.45 -6.00 -5.73
CA THR A 86 0.48 -6.55 -4.74
C THR A 86 1.93 -6.26 -5.13
N ILE A 87 2.32 -6.55 -6.37
CA ILE A 87 3.69 -6.30 -6.87
C ILE A 87 4.07 -4.82 -6.78
N TYR A 88 3.15 -3.92 -7.13
CA TYR A 88 3.42 -2.49 -7.05
C TYR A 88 3.51 -2.02 -5.58
N SER A 89 2.60 -2.49 -4.74
CA SER A 89 2.61 -2.20 -3.30
C SER A 89 3.91 -2.70 -2.65
N GLU A 90 4.40 -3.87 -3.08
CA GLU A 90 5.64 -4.47 -2.58
C GLU A 90 6.84 -3.55 -2.77
N TYR A 91 7.00 -2.97 -3.97
CA TYR A 91 8.06 -2.01 -4.24
C TYR A 91 8.00 -0.80 -3.28
N VAL A 92 6.81 -0.20 -3.15
CA VAL A 92 6.60 1.00 -2.33
C VAL A 92 6.85 0.71 -0.86
N LEU A 93 6.36 -0.42 -0.35
CA LEU A 93 6.53 -0.85 1.04
C LEU A 93 8.00 -1.16 1.35
N LEU A 94 8.66 -2.01 0.55
CA LEU A 94 10.07 -2.36 0.76
C LEU A 94 10.94 -1.11 0.76
N ARG A 95 10.79 -0.24 -0.24
CA ARG A 95 11.57 1.00 -0.34
C ARG A 95 11.37 1.88 0.89
N SER A 96 10.12 2.09 1.30
CA SER A 96 9.80 2.97 2.43
C SER A 96 10.28 2.40 3.75
N PHE A 97 10.08 1.10 4.00
CA PHE A 97 10.45 0.47 5.26
C PHE A 97 11.96 0.43 5.42
N ILE A 98 12.70 0.13 4.35
CA ILE A 98 14.17 0.10 4.37
C ILE A 98 14.74 1.50 4.57
N THR A 99 14.15 2.51 3.91
CA THR A 99 14.53 3.90 4.13
C THR A 99 14.30 4.31 5.59
N GLY A 100 13.18 3.90 6.20
CA GLY A 100 12.89 4.14 7.61
C GLY A 100 13.86 3.44 8.56
N ILE A 101 14.16 2.16 8.33
CA ILE A 101 15.06 1.38 9.18
C ILE A 101 16.51 1.87 9.07
N ARG A 102 16.99 2.17 7.85
CA ARG A 102 18.34 2.68 7.61
C ARG A 102 18.49 4.16 7.97
N GLY A 103 17.39 4.90 8.10
CA GLY A 103 17.38 6.30 8.51
C GLY A 103 17.58 6.52 10.01
N VAL A 104 17.63 5.46 10.81
CA VAL A 104 17.91 5.54 12.25
C VAL A 104 19.37 5.94 12.47
N ASP A 105 19.61 6.88 13.38
CA ASP A 105 20.94 7.41 13.70
C ASP A 105 21.92 6.27 14.10
N PRO A 106 23.04 6.09 13.36
CA PRO A 106 24.08 5.13 13.69
C PRO A 106 24.64 5.28 15.12
N GLN A 107 24.68 6.49 15.67
CA GLN A 107 25.18 6.72 17.03
C GLN A 107 24.32 6.02 18.07
N LEU A 108 22.99 6.00 17.90
CA LEU A 108 22.08 5.28 18.80
C LEU A 108 22.31 3.76 18.73
N ILE A 109 22.67 3.26 17.55
CA ILE A 109 23.02 1.85 17.34
C ILE A 109 24.33 1.51 18.06
N GLU A 110 25.37 2.34 17.89
CA GLU A 110 26.68 2.18 18.54
C GLU A 110 26.58 2.23 20.07
N VAL A 111 25.77 3.16 20.61
CA VAL A 111 25.48 3.24 22.05
C VAL A 111 24.81 1.95 22.54
N GLY A 112 23.81 1.43 21.83
CA GLY A 112 23.18 0.15 22.16
C GLY A 112 24.18 -1.01 22.20
N VAL A 113 25.05 -1.10 21.19
CA VAL A 113 26.11 -2.12 21.15
C VAL A 113 27.12 -1.94 22.28
N GLY A 114 27.52 -0.69 22.58
CA GLY A 114 28.42 -0.35 23.69
C GLY A 114 27.85 -0.70 25.07
N MET A 115 26.52 -0.70 25.22
CA MET A 115 25.81 -1.19 26.41
C MET A 115 25.65 -2.72 26.45
N GLY A 116 26.24 -3.46 25.49
CA GLY A 116 26.18 -4.92 25.44
C GLY A 116 24.94 -5.50 24.76
N MET A 117 24.15 -4.68 24.04
CA MET A 117 22.98 -5.19 23.31
C MET A 117 23.42 -6.07 22.12
N THR A 118 22.80 -7.24 22.00
CA THR A 118 22.90 -8.07 20.80
C THR A 118 22.22 -7.38 19.61
N SER A 119 22.61 -7.73 18.38
CA SER A 119 22.00 -7.15 17.17
C SER A 119 20.47 -7.39 17.06
N ARG A 120 19.93 -8.40 17.74
CA ARG A 120 18.45 -8.61 17.82
C ARG A 120 17.80 -7.63 18.80
N GLN A 121 18.46 -7.32 19.92
CA GLN A 121 17.99 -6.31 20.88
C GLN A 121 18.05 -4.92 20.27
N VAL A 122 19.19 -4.55 19.63
CA VAL A 122 19.33 -3.28 18.91
C VAL A 122 18.20 -3.11 17.88
N PHE A 123 17.93 -4.12 17.05
CA PHE A 123 16.86 -4.04 16.06
C PHE A 123 15.49 -3.83 16.70
N ARG A 124 15.13 -4.62 17.72
CA ARG A 124 13.78 -4.60 18.31
C ARG A 124 13.53 -3.40 19.23
N GLN A 125 14.56 -2.91 19.93
CA GLN A 125 14.42 -1.90 20.97
C GLN A 125 14.83 -0.50 20.50
N ILE A 126 15.70 -0.39 19.48
CA ILE A 126 16.19 0.90 18.97
C ILE A 126 15.69 1.12 17.54
N GLN A 127 16.08 0.27 16.59
CA GLN A 127 15.81 0.55 15.17
C GLN A 127 14.32 0.49 14.83
N LEU A 128 13.63 -0.59 15.23
CA LEU A 128 12.22 -0.79 14.88
C LEU A 128 11.32 0.32 15.45
N PRO A 129 11.41 0.70 16.74
CA PRO A 129 10.56 1.76 17.29
C PRO A 129 10.81 3.12 16.65
N LEU A 130 12.08 3.46 16.39
CA LEU A 130 12.44 4.72 15.73
C LEU A 130 12.05 4.73 14.24
N ALA A 131 12.00 3.57 13.59
CA ALA A 131 11.56 3.44 12.21
C ALA A 131 10.03 3.36 12.05
N LEU A 132 9.26 3.08 13.11
CA LEU A 132 7.79 2.94 13.04
C LEU A 132 7.08 4.12 12.35
N PRO A 133 7.38 5.40 12.65
CA PRO A 133 6.74 6.52 11.96
C PRO A 133 6.95 6.49 10.45
N ALA A 134 8.16 6.15 10.00
CA ALA A 134 8.49 6.02 8.59
C ALA A 134 7.81 4.80 7.94
N ILE A 135 7.71 3.68 8.66
CA ILE A 135 6.96 2.49 8.22
C ILE A 135 5.49 2.83 7.97
N PHE A 136 4.82 3.48 8.92
CA PHE A 136 3.42 3.89 8.75
C PHE A 136 3.24 4.91 7.62
N SER A 137 4.18 5.84 7.46
CA SER A 137 4.18 6.77 6.32
C SER A 137 4.30 5.98 5.00
N GLY A 138 5.15 4.96 4.95
CA GLY A 138 5.26 4.05 3.81
C GLY A 138 3.96 3.30 3.48
N ILE A 139 3.24 2.82 4.50
CA ILE A 139 1.92 2.19 4.32
C ILE A 139 0.92 3.18 3.72
N GLN A 140 0.92 4.44 4.15
CA GLN A 140 0.04 5.47 3.60
C GLN A 140 0.35 5.76 2.12
N VAL A 141 1.64 5.85 1.76
CA VAL A 141 2.06 6.03 0.37
C VAL A 141 1.64 4.83 -0.48
N ALA A 142 1.85 3.62 0.01
CA ALA A 142 1.43 2.40 -0.67
C ALA A 142 -0.09 2.39 -0.86
N LEU A 143 -0.87 2.60 0.20
CA LEU A 143 -2.34 2.67 0.16
C LEU A 143 -2.84 3.69 -0.88
N ALA A 144 -2.32 4.92 -0.85
CA ALA A 144 -2.75 5.97 -1.77
C ALA A 144 -2.43 5.62 -3.23
N SER A 145 -1.22 5.11 -3.49
CA SER A 145 -0.82 4.69 -4.83
C SER A 145 -1.67 3.50 -5.34
N THR A 146 -1.96 2.53 -4.48
CA THR A 146 -2.74 1.34 -4.82
C THR A 146 -4.21 1.68 -5.02
N MET A 147 -4.78 2.59 -4.24
CA MET A 147 -6.14 3.14 -4.47
C MET A 147 -6.27 3.77 -5.85
N ALA A 148 -5.27 4.57 -6.26
CA ALA A 148 -5.23 5.20 -7.57
C ALA A 148 -5.10 4.15 -8.69
N MET A 149 -4.14 3.23 -8.60
CA MET A 149 -3.93 2.19 -9.62
C MET A 149 -5.11 1.22 -9.73
N ALA A 150 -5.80 0.94 -8.64
CA ALA A 150 -6.99 0.08 -8.63
C ALA A 150 -8.12 0.64 -9.51
N THR A 151 -8.19 1.96 -9.72
CA THR A 151 -9.18 2.54 -10.65
C THR A 151 -8.94 2.07 -12.08
N ILE A 152 -7.68 1.94 -12.48
CA ILE A 152 -7.28 1.45 -13.81
C ILE A 152 -7.64 -0.03 -13.96
N ALA A 153 -7.67 -0.81 -12.88
CA ALA A 153 -7.99 -2.24 -12.95
C ALA A 153 -9.41 -2.52 -13.49
N ALA A 154 -10.33 -1.55 -13.44
CA ALA A 154 -11.64 -1.68 -14.07
C ALA A 154 -11.55 -1.96 -15.58
N THR A 155 -10.47 -1.54 -16.27
CA THR A 155 -10.28 -1.81 -17.70
C THR A 155 -10.10 -3.30 -18.03
N ILE A 156 -9.69 -4.11 -17.06
CA ILE A 156 -9.59 -5.57 -17.18
C ILE A 156 -10.75 -6.29 -16.51
N ASN A 157 -11.88 -5.61 -16.33
CA ASN A 157 -13.08 -6.12 -15.69
C ASN A 157 -12.84 -6.53 -14.21
N ALA A 158 -11.90 -5.88 -13.52
CA ALA A 158 -11.64 -6.16 -12.10
C ALA A 158 -12.73 -5.63 -11.15
N GLY A 159 -13.60 -4.77 -11.67
CA GLY A 159 -14.66 -4.13 -10.91
C GLY A 159 -14.19 -2.90 -10.14
N GLY A 160 -15.00 -2.49 -9.16
CA GLY A 160 -14.69 -1.38 -8.27
C GLY A 160 -15.02 0.01 -8.83
N LEU A 161 -14.62 1.06 -8.10
CA LEU A 161 -14.95 2.46 -8.39
C LEU A 161 -14.37 2.98 -9.72
N GLY A 162 -13.40 2.27 -10.29
CA GLY A 162 -12.92 2.52 -11.64
C GLY A 162 -14.02 2.35 -12.69
N GLN A 163 -15.04 1.50 -12.46
CA GLN A 163 -16.15 1.30 -13.38
C GLN A 163 -16.88 2.62 -13.66
N LEU A 164 -17.25 3.37 -12.62
CA LEU A 164 -17.92 4.66 -12.72
C LEU A 164 -17.07 5.70 -13.48
N LEU A 165 -15.75 5.68 -13.28
CA LEU A 165 -14.84 6.58 -13.99
C LEU A 165 -14.82 6.26 -15.49
N PHE A 166 -14.64 4.98 -15.85
CA PHE A 166 -14.58 4.57 -17.24
C PHE A 166 -15.94 4.64 -17.95
N GLU A 167 -17.04 4.38 -17.25
CA GLU A 167 -18.40 4.59 -17.75
C GLU A 167 -18.63 6.06 -18.10
N GLY A 168 -18.32 6.97 -17.18
CA GLY A 168 -18.45 8.40 -17.42
C GLY A 168 -17.53 8.91 -18.54
N LEU A 169 -16.30 8.39 -18.63
CA LEU A 169 -15.38 8.72 -19.71
C LEU A 169 -15.87 8.24 -21.08
N GLN A 170 -16.35 6.99 -21.18
CA GLN A 170 -16.84 6.42 -22.43
C GLN A 170 -18.16 7.06 -22.87
N GLY A 171 -19.07 7.31 -21.91
CA GLY A 171 -20.35 7.97 -22.16
C GLY A 171 -20.26 9.48 -22.29
N GLN A 172 -19.07 10.08 -22.11
CA GLN A 172 -18.86 11.54 -22.02
C GLN A 172 -19.77 12.22 -20.98
N GLN A 173 -20.08 11.50 -19.90
CA GLN A 173 -20.92 11.99 -18.81
C GLN A 173 -20.06 12.36 -17.62
N VAL A 174 -20.16 13.62 -17.19
CA VAL A 174 -19.38 14.14 -16.04
C VAL A 174 -19.88 13.57 -14.71
N VAL A 175 -21.17 13.24 -14.60
CA VAL A 175 -21.80 12.81 -13.34
C VAL A 175 -21.21 11.50 -12.78
N PRO A 176 -21.08 10.40 -13.56
CA PRO A 176 -20.40 9.19 -13.09
C PRO A 176 -18.93 9.42 -12.71
N ILE A 177 -18.20 10.26 -13.46
CA ILE A 177 -16.80 10.61 -13.17
C ILE A 177 -16.68 11.27 -11.80
N LEU A 178 -17.55 12.23 -11.51
CA LEU A 178 -17.57 12.93 -10.21
C LEU A 178 -17.86 11.97 -9.07
N TRP A 179 -18.85 11.09 -9.21
CA TRP A 179 -19.17 10.10 -8.19
C TRP A 179 -18.02 9.10 -7.99
N GLY A 180 -17.44 8.56 -9.07
CA GLY A 180 -16.28 7.67 -8.99
C GLY A 180 -15.10 8.31 -8.27
N THR A 181 -14.82 9.59 -8.57
CA THR A 181 -13.73 10.34 -7.93
C THR A 181 -14.01 10.64 -6.46
N VAL A 182 -15.20 11.14 -6.14
CA VAL A 182 -15.61 11.46 -4.76
C VAL A 182 -15.61 10.22 -3.88
N LEU A 183 -16.17 9.11 -4.36
CA LEU A 183 -16.19 7.84 -3.61
C LEU A 183 -14.79 7.26 -3.43
N THR A 184 -13.94 7.33 -4.47
CA THR A 184 -12.55 6.84 -4.37
C THR A 184 -11.74 7.68 -3.38
N MET A 185 -11.91 9.01 -3.43
CA MET A 185 -11.27 9.93 -2.49
C MET A 185 -11.76 9.70 -1.07
N ALA A 186 -13.08 9.58 -0.86
CA ALA A 186 -13.66 9.31 0.44
C ALA A 186 -13.15 7.99 1.03
N LEU A 187 -13.16 6.91 0.25
CA LEU A 187 -12.63 5.61 0.67
C LEU A 187 -11.13 5.69 1.02
N THR A 188 -10.34 6.40 0.19
CA THR A 188 -8.90 6.59 0.44
C THR A 188 -8.67 7.33 1.75
N LEU A 189 -9.41 8.42 2.01
CA LEU A 189 -9.30 9.20 3.24
C LEU A 189 -9.71 8.39 4.47
N VAL A 190 -10.79 7.60 4.39
CA VAL A 190 -11.21 6.72 5.48
C VAL A 190 -10.12 5.69 5.79
N CYS A 191 -9.60 4.99 4.78
CA CYS A 191 -8.55 3.99 4.98
C CYS A 191 -7.25 4.64 5.50
N ALA A 192 -6.84 5.79 4.96
CA ALA A 192 -5.65 6.51 5.42
C ALA A 192 -5.80 7.01 6.86
N GLY A 193 -7.00 7.50 7.22
CA GLY A 193 -7.35 7.91 8.57
C GLY A 193 -7.28 6.75 9.56
N ILE A 194 -7.75 5.55 9.18
CA ILE A 194 -7.62 4.34 9.99
C ILE A 194 -6.14 3.98 10.20
N VAL A 195 -5.31 4.01 9.15
CA VAL A 195 -3.87 3.75 9.27
C VAL A 195 -3.20 4.76 10.19
N GLN A 196 -3.56 6.05 10.08
CA GLN A 196 -3.01 7.10 10.92
C GLN A 196 -3.44 6.95 12.39
N LEU A 197 -4.70 6.57 12.62
CA LEU A 197 -5.21 6.30 13.97
C LEU A 197 -4.44 5.13 14.62
N ILE A 198 -4.23 4.04 13.87
CA ILE A 198 -3.43 2.89 14.33
C ILE A 198 -1.99 3.32 14.63
N SER A 199 -1.38 4.11 13.74
CA SER A 199 -0.04 4.65 13.92
C SER A 199 0.07 5.47 15.21
N TRP A 200 -0.88 6.38 15.43
CA TRP A 200 -0.93 7.22 16.61
C TRP A 200 -1.07 6.39 17.90
N MET A 201 -1.99 5.41 17.94
CA MET A 201 -2.15 4.53 19.11
C MET A 201 -0.88 3.74 19.43
N LEU A 202 -0.21 3.20 18.41
CA LEU A 202 1.03 2.44 18.61
C LEU A 202 2.16 3.34 19.07
N LEU A 203 2.40 4.47 18.41
CA LEU A 203 3.48 5.40 18.78
C LEU A 203 3.29 5.98 20.19
N HIS A 204 2.04 6.22 20.62
CA HIS A 204 1.76 6.69 21.97
C HIS A 204 2.19 5.67 23.05
N ARG A 205 2.00 4.36 22.80
CA ARG A 205 2.46 3.30 23.71
C ARG A 205 3.97 3.27 23.86
N TRP A 206 4.73 3.58 22.80
CA TRP A 206 6.20 3.58 22.83
C TRP A 206 6.78 4.82 23.51
N LYS A 207 6.14 5.99 23.36
CA LYS A 207 6.55 7.21 24.10
C LYS A 207 6.41 7.04 25.62
N GLY A 208 5.44 6.25 26.07
CA GLY A 208 5.29 5.91 27.49
C GLY A 208 6.41 5.01 28.06
N VAL A 209 7.18 4.32 27.21
CA VAL A 209 8.28 3.43 27.63
C VAL A 209 9.63 4.17 27.68
N LEU A 210 9.80 5.25 26.91
CA LEU A 210 11.03 6.06 26.88
C LEU A 210 11.07 7.16 27.97
N ASN A 211 9.92 7.49 28.56
CA ASN A 211 9.78 8.52 29.59
C ASN A 211 9.73 7.98 31.03
N ASN A 212 9.91 6.67 31.23
CA ASN A 212 10.05 5.99 32.52
C ASN A 212 11.42 5.33 32.60
#